data_AF-A0AB33A3Q8-F1
#
_entry.id   AF-A0AB33A3Q8-F1
#
_cell.length_a   1.000
_cell.length_b   1.000
_cell.length_c   1.000
_cell.angle_alpha   90.00
_cell.angle_beta   90.00
_cell.angle_gamma   90.00
#
_symmetry.space_group_name_H-M   'P 1'
#
loop_
_entity.id
_entity.type
_entity.pdbx_description
1 polymer ?
#
loop_
_entity_poly.entity_id
_entity_poly.type
_entity_poly.pdbx_seq_one_letter_code
_entity_poly.pdbx_strand_id
1 'polypeptide(L)'
;MNVYESLFTKMGDRKFLFKRFLAISLFRTFTMFGLFKSNPTKKMRKQYDALLEKAMHAQRNGDIKTYSLLTAQSEKLWKEIETLEKNTQGT
;
A
#
# COMPACT_ATOMS: atom_id res chain seq x y z
N MET A 1 -49.76 22.60 -14.83
CA MET A 1 -49.67 21.43 -15.73
C MET A 1 -50.17 21.84 -17.09
N ASN A 2 -49.25 22.01 -18.03
CA ASN A 2 -49.48 22.04 -19.47
C ASN A 2 -48.11 21.86 -20.13
N VAL A 3 -48.08 21.18 -21.27
CA VAL A 3 -46.91 20.94 -22.13
C VAL A 3 -45.98 19.77 -21.73
N TYR A 4 -46.54 18.57 -21.53
CA TYR A 4 -45.76 17.31 -21.63
C TYR A 4 -46.56 16.22 -22.36
N GLU A 5 -47.04 16.53 -23.56
CA GLU A 5 -47.53 15.54 -24.54
C GLU A 5 -47.37 16.15 -25.93
N SER A 6 -46.11 16.37 -26.33
CA SER A 6 -45.79 16.58 -27.74
C SER A 6 -44.46 15.91 -28.08
N LEU A 7 -44.61 14.69 -28.56
CA LEU A 7 -43.85 14.15 -29.69
C LEU A 7 -42.46 13.60 -29.38
N PHE A 8 -42.50 12.36 -28.91
CA PHE A 8 -41.66 11.29 -29.41
C PHE A 8 -41.55 11.34 -30.95
N THR A 9 -40.46 11.89 -31.52
CA THR A 9 -39.73 11.39 -32.71
C THR A 9 -38.70 12.41 -33.24
N LYS A 10 -37.45 12.29 -32.79
CA LYS A 10 -36.30 12.45 -33.68
C LYS A 10 -35.07 11.74 -33.11
N MET A 11 -35.09 10.41 -33.23
CA MET A 11 -33.85 9.65 -33.36
C MET A 11 -33.16 10.10 -34.65
N GLY A 12 -31.91 10.56 -34.56
CA GLY A 12 -31.08 10.68 -35.76
C GLY A 12 -30.04 11.79 -35.82
N ASP A 13 -29.26 12.03 -34.76
CA ASP A 13 -27.94 12.69 -34.93
C ASP A 13 -26.94 12.21 -33.86
N ARG A 14 -26.40 11.00 -34.07
CA ARG A 14 -25.36 10.37 -33.23
C ARG A 14 -23.96 11.02 -33.36
N LYS A 15 -23.89 12.29 -33.76
CA LYS A 15 -22.63 13.04 -33.93
C LYS A 15 -22.45 14.15 -32.90
N PHE A 16 -23.48 14.44 -32.10
CA PHE A 16 -23.45 15.52 -31.11
C PHE A 16 -23.01 15.09 -29.69
N LEU A 17 -22.79 13.79 -29.47
CA LEU A 17 -22.31 13.25 -28.18
C LEU A 17 -20.82 12.87 -28.18
N PHE A 18 -20.14 12.93 -29.34
CA PHE A 18 -18.72 12.53 -29.45
C PHE A 18 -17.71 13.67 -29.48
N LYS A 19 -18.15 14.95 -29.49
CA LYS A 19 -17.25 16.12 -29.48
C LYS A 19 -17.03 16.74 -28.09
N ARG A 20 -17.41 16.05 -27.01
CA ARG A 20 -17.07 16.43 -25.62
C ARG A 20 -16.31 15.33 -24.87
N PHE A 21 -15.65 14.45 -25.61
CA PHE A 21 -14.86 13.33 -25.08
C PHE A 21 -13.37 13.40 -25.45
N LEU A 22 -12.90 14.51 -26.04
CA LEU A 22 -11.55 14.60 -26.61
C LEU A 22 -10.54 15.43 -25.78
N ALA A 23 -10.86 15.90 -24.57
CA ALA A 23 -10.02 16.92 -23.93
C ALA A 23 -9.73 16.75 -22.43
N ILE A 24 -9.92 15.58 -21.80
CA ILE A 24 -9.53 15.38 -20.39
C ILE A 24 -9.08 13.92 -20.18
N SER A 25 -7.78 13.65 -20.31
CA SER A 25 -7.04 12.64 -19.51
C SER A 25 -5.58 12.44 -19.94
N LEU A 26 -4.95 13.41 -20.59
CA LEU A 26 -3.52 13.34 -20.97
C LEU A 26 -2.59 14.01 -19.92
N PHE A 27 -2.89 13.90 -18.63
CA PHE A 27 -1.98 14.35 -17.58
C PHE A 27 -2.14 13.57 -16.26
N ARG A 28 -1.73 12.30 -16.27
CA ARG A 28 -1.47 11.55 -15.02
C ARG A 28 -0.43 10.45 -15.23
N THR A 29 0.72 10.81 -15.79
CA THR A 29 1.96 10.01 -15.63
C THR A 29 2.65 10.39 -14.32
N PHE A 30 1.93 10.34 -13.19
CA PHE A 30 2.58 10.36 -11.89
C PHE A 30 3.13 8.96 -11.62
N THR A 31 4.37 8.75 -12.06
CA THR A 31 5.40 8.05 -11.28
C THR A 31 4.92 6.84 -10.46
N MET A 32 4.53 5.75 -11.14
CA MET A 32 4.27 4.46 -10.46
C MET A 32 5.52 3.57 -10.32
N PHE A 33 6.72 4.09 -10.61
CA PHE A 33 7.99 3.35 -10.49
C PHE A 33 9.01 4.04 -9.55
N GLY A 34 8.54 4.82 -8.57
CA GLY A 34 9.39 5.47 -7.56
C GLY A 34 9.56 4.70 -6.24
N LEU A 35 9.03 3.48 -6.12
CA LEU A 35 8.90 2.78 -4.83
C LEU A 35 10.06 1.84 -4.44
N PHE A 36 11.14 1.80 -5.23
CA PHE A 36 12.33 0.99 -4.93
C PHE A 36 13.47 1.79 -4.32
N LYS A 37 13.18 2.81 -3.50
CA LYS A 37 14.17 3.22 -2.49
C LYS A 37 14.27 2.06 -1.51
N SER A 38 15.30 1.25 -1.67
CA SER A 38 15.61 0.12 -0.80
C SER A 38 16.02 0.67 0.57
N ASN A 39 15.04 1.02 1.40
CA ASN A 39 15.29 1.30 2.80
C ASN A 39 15.73 -0.03 3.43
N PRO A 40 17.02 -0.19 3.82
CA PRO A 40 17.52 -1.45 4.38
C PRO A 40 16.72 -1.86 5.63
N THR A 41 16.22 -0.86 6.37
CA THR A 41 15.34 -1.01 7.53
C THR A 41 14.01 -1.70 7.20
N LYS A 42 13.46 -1.54 5.99
CA LYS A 42 12.19 -2.18 5.59
C LYS A 42 12.32 -3.70 5.49
N LYS A 43 13.48 -4.21 5.07
CA LYS A 43 13.76 -5.66 5.05
C LYS A 43 13.86 -6.21 6.46
N MET A 44 14.54 -5.49 7.35
CA MET A 44 14.70 -5.88 8.76
C MET A 44 13.37 -5.86 9.51
N ARG A 45 12.50 -4.87 9.27
CA ARG A 45 11.13 -4.84 9.83
C ARG A 45 10.31 -6.09 9.45
N LYS A 46 10.36 -6.51 8.19
CA LYS A 46 9.73 -7.78 7.77
C LYS A 46 10.30 -9.01 8.48
N GLN A 47 11.61 -9.03 8.72
CA GLN A 47 12.25 -10.12 9.47
C GLN A 47 11.80 -10.12 10.94
N TYR A 48 11.67 -8.94 11.55
CA TYR A 48 11.13 -8.78 12.89
C TYR A 48 9.70 -9.32 13.00
N ASP A 49 8.83 -8.96 12.06
CA ASP A 49 7.45 -9.45 12.02
C ASP A 49 7.40 -10.99 11.91
N ALA A 50 8.26 -11.57 11.08
CA ALA A 50 8.36 -13.03 10.94
C ALA A 50 8.88 -13.72 12.21
N LEU A 51 9.75 -13.07 13.00
CA LEU A 51 10.20 -13.61 14.29
C LEU A 51 9.06 -13.58 15.32
N LEU A 52 8.28 -12.49 15.36
CA LEU A 52 7.11 -12.39 16.23
C LEU A 52 6.05 -13.44 15.90
N GLU A 53 5.76 -13.65 14.61
CA GLU A 53 4.81 -14.68 14.17
C GLU A 53 5.26 -16.07 14.65
N LYS A 54 6.54 -16.41 14.46
CA LYS A 54 7.11 -17.67 14.97
C LYS A 54 7.03 -17.75 16.49
N ALA A 55 7.29 -16.65 17.21
CA ALA A 55 7.19 -16.60 18.66
C ALA A 55 5.75 -16.86 19.12
N MET A 56 4.76 -16.28 18.44
CA MET A 56 3.34 -16.55 18.72
C MET A 56 2.98 -18.02 18.51
N HIS A 57 3.46 -18.64 17.44
CA HIS A 57 3.27 -20.07 17.22
C HIS A 57 3.94 -20.92 18.30
N ALA A 58 5.18 -20.59 18.68
CA ALA A 58 5.89 -21.29 19.76
C ALA A 58 5.14 -21.17 21.10
N GLN A 59 4.62 -19.98 21.42
CA GLN A 59 3.82 -19.76 22.62
C GLN A 59 2.53 -20.58 22.62
N ARG A 60 1.80 -20.60 21.48
CA ARG A 60 0.57 -21.42 21.33
C ARG A 60 0.83 -22.92 21.46
N ASN A 61 2.00 -23.36 21.00
CA ASN A 61 2.42 -24.76 21.11
C ASN A 61 3.01 -25.10 22.50
N GLY A 62 3.15 -24.11 23.40
CA GLY A 62 3.73 -24.30 24.73
C GLY A 62 5.26 -24.40 24.78
N ASP A 63 5.96 -24.06 23.69
CA ASP A 63 7.42 -24.05 23.63
C ASP A 63 7.99 -22.72 24.15
N ILE A 64 8.08 -22.62 25.47
CA ILE A 64 8.51 -21.42 26.18
C ILE A 64 9.99 -21.08 25.91
N LYS A 65 10.83 -22.09 25.70
CA LYS A 65 12.26 -21.89 25.41
C LYS A 65 12.42 -21.20 24.05
N THR A 66 11.78 -21.75 23.02
CA THR A 66 11.80 -21.17 21.68
C THR A 66 11.14 -19.81 21.65
N TYR A 67 10.01 -19.62 22.35
CA TYR A 67 9.38 -18.31 22.50
C TYR A 67 10.35 -17.27 23.07
N SER A 68 11.00 -17.56 24.20
CA SER A 68 11.93 -16.64 24.86
C SER A 68 13.11 -16.28 23.93
N LEU A 69 13.64 -17.27 23.22
CA LEU A 69 14.74 -17.09 22.27
C LEU A 69 14.33 -16.27 21.04
N LEU A 70 13.13 -16.48 20.50
CA LEU A 70 12.62 -15.71 19.36
C LEU A 70 12.30 -14.27 19.75
N THR A 71 11.72 -14.06 20.93
CA THR A 71 11.47 -12.72 21.48
C THR A 71 12.78 -11.96 21.67
N ALA A 72 13.81 -12.58 22.28
CA ALA A 72 15.12 -11.95 22.44
C ALA A 72 15.79 -11.60 21.10
N GLN A 73 15.65 -12.45 20.08
CA GLN A 73 16.12 -12.14 18.73
C GLN A 73 15.37 -10.97 18.10
N SER A 74 14.05 -10.91 18.29
CA SER A 74 13.22 -9.81 17.78
C SER A 74 13.62 -8.47 18.41
N GLU A 75 13.87 -8.43 19.73
CA GLU A 75 14.33 -7.24 20.44
C GLU A 75 15.71 -6.78 19.95
N LYS A 76 16.63 -7.72 19.74
CA LYS A 76 17.96 -7.40 19.19
C LYS A 76 17.84 -6.76 17.81
N LEU A 77 17.01 -7.34 16.93
CA LEU A 77 16.79 -6.83 15.59
C LEU A 77 16.12 -5.44 15.62
N TRP A 78 15.21 -5.19 16.56
CA TRP A 78 14.59 -3.89 16.74
C TRP A 78 15.60 -2.80 17.11
N LYS A 79 16.54 -3.09 18.01
CA LYS A 79 17.64 -2.16 18.35
C LYS A 79 18.52 -1.83 17.15
N GLU A 80 18.80 -2.82 16.30
CA GLU A 80 19.55 -2.59 15.05
C GLU A 80 18.76 -1.70 14.08
N ILE A 81 17.44 -1.89 13.96
CA ILE A 81 16.58 -1.01 13.15
C ILE A 81 16.60 0.42 13.69
N GLU A 82 16.45 0.59 15.01
CA GLU A 82 16.40 1.91 15.64
C GLU A 82 17.72 2.69 15.43
N THR A 83 18.87 2.02 15.56
CA THR A 83 20.17 2.64 15.32
C THR A 83 20.34 3.06 13.86
N LEU A 84 19.92 2.23 12.91
CA LEU A 84 19.95 2.56 11.48
C LEU A 84 19.01 3.71 11.11
N GLU A 85 17.81 3.76 11.70
CA GLU A 85 16.85 4.85 11.47
C GLU A 85 17.36 6.18 12.02
N LYS A 86 17.96 6.18 13.21
CA LYS A 86 18.62 7.38 13.78
C LYS A 86 19.76 7.88 12.89
N ASN A 87 20.61 6.97 12.40
CA ASN A 87 21.71 7.33 11.50
C ASN A 87 21.22 7.87 10.15
N THR A 88 20.08 7.38 9.65
CA THR A 88 19.52 7.81 8.36
C THR A 88 18.79 9.16 8.45
N GLN A 89 18.25 9.53 9.62
CA GLN A 89 17.54 10.80 9.82
C GLN A 89 18.46 11.98 10.16
N GLY A 90 19.74 11.72 10.48
CA GLY A 90 20.72 12.73 10.88
C GLY A 90 21.56 13.36 9.76
N THR A 91 21.24 13.09 8.49
CA THR A 91 21.91 13.66 7.29
C THR A 91 20.90 14.32 6.38
#